data_AF-A0A7J6RWV4-F1
#
_entry.id   AF-A0A7J6RWV4-F1
#
_cell.length_a   1.000
_cell.length_b   1.000
_cell.length_c   1.000
_cell.angle_alpha   90.00
_cell.angle_beta   90.00
_cell.angle_gamma   90.00
#
_symmetry.space_group_name_H-M   'P 1'
#
loop_
_entity.id
_entity.type
_entity.pdbx_description
1 polymer ?
#
loop_
_entity_poly.entity_id
_entity_poly.type
_entity_poly.pdbx_seq_one_letter_code
_entity_poly.pdbx_strand_id
1 'polypeptide(L)'
;MLDESLTLPTQELASRFARDISYVTSHSLLRWAQGIINDLARCRAHYVSRMSNPDADKEVAWGVKGSCQVLAQIDDHNFFKLDVPRVVRDYSKSQRRIFFLDNEGTLAPDLRRMFRHSEGGVDRESNTLMSHGNPPSAAVLDSLTKLCSDPRNTVVILSGREKSSLQEWFGSVRNIGLAAEHGYYWKLPPNSMKRH
;
A
#
# COMPACT_ATOMS: atom_id res chain seq x y z
N MET A 1 -6.37 -15.47 -6.44
CA MET A 1 -5.15 -16.07 -7.01
C MET A 1 -4.91 -17.53 -6.61
N LEU A 2 -5.05 -17.94 -5.34
CA LEU A 2 -5.00 -19.38 -4.98
C LEU A 2 -6.32 -20.11 -5.24
N ASP A 3 -7.48 -19.49 -4.98
CA ASP A 3 -8.79 -20.14 -5.17
C ASP A 3 -9.17 -20.41 -6.64
N GLU A 4 -8.70 -19.58 -7.58
CA GLU A 4 -8.95 -19.79 -9.02
C GLU A 4 -8.12 -20.93 -9.61
N SER A 5 -7.04 -21.35 -8.93
CA SER A 5 -6.22 -22.47 -9.40
C SER A 5 -6.88 -23.83 -9.17
N LEU A 6 -7.81 -23.89 -8.20
CA LEU A 6 -8.54 -25.11 -7.83
C LEU A 6 -9.73 -25.41 -8.75
N THR A 7 -10.16 -24.44 -9.57
CA THR A 7 -11.28 -24.57 -10.50
C THR A 7 -10.87 -24.72 -11.97
N LEU A 8 -9.57 -24.73 -12.26
CA LEU A 8 -9.05 -24.86 -13.62
C LEU A 8 -9.25 -26.28 -14.18
N PRO A 9 -9.66 -26.42 -15.47
CA PRO A 9 -9.74 -27.72 -16.13
C PRO A 9 -8.40 -28.46 -16.10
N THR A 10 -8.43 -29.76 -15.82
CA THR A 10 -7.23 -30.62 -15.68
C THR A 10 -6.29 -30.55 -16.88
N GLN A 11 -6.83 -30.40 -18.09
CA GLN A 11 -6.05 -30.25 -19.32
C GLN A 11 -5.21 -28.96 -19.35
N GLU A 12 -5.78 -27.86 -18.85
CA GLU A 12 -5.08 -26.58 -18.81
C GLU A 12 -4.03 -26.56 -17.70
N LEU A 13 -4.32 -27.17 -16.55
CA LEU A 13 -3.33 -27.39 -15.48
C LEU A 13 -2.13 -28.18 -15.98
N ALA A 14 -2.36 -29.31 -16.68
CA ALA A 14 -1.29 -30.14 -17.24
C ALA A 14 -0.45 -29.37 -18.29
N SER A 15 -1.10 -28.57 -19.14
CA SER A 15 -0.43 -27.77 -20.16
C SER A 15 0.43 -26.65 -19.55
N ARG A 16 -0.09 -25.96 -18.52
CA ARG A 16 0.66 -24.94 -17.78
C ARG A 16 1.85 -25.57 -17.04
N PHE A 17 1.62 -26.67 -16.33
CA PHE A 17 2.67 -27.40 -15.64
C PHE A 17 3.79 -27.84 -16.57
N ALA A 18 3.48 -28.45 -17.72
CA ALA A 18 4.48 -28.89 -18.69
C ALA A 18 5.32 -27.72 -19.24
N ARG A 19 4.67 -26.60 -19.55
CA ARG A 19 5.34 -25.38 -20.00
C ARG A 19 6.26 -24.81 -18.91
N ASP A 20 5.75 -24.72 -17.69
CA ASP A 20 6.44 -24.06 -16.58
C ASP A 20 7.63 -24.94 -16.10
N ILE A 21 7.49 -26.27 -16.08
CA ILE A 21 8.59 -27.20 -15.75
C ILE A 21 9.71 -27.14 -16.79
N SER A 22 9.35 -27.08 -18.08
CA SER A 22 10.35 -26.95 -19.15
C SER A 22 11.13 -25.65 -19.03
N TYR A 23 10.48 -24.57 -18.57
CA TYR A 23 11.16 -23.30 -18.34
C TYR A 23 12.08 -23.34 -17.12
N VAL A 24 11.57 -23.79 -15.96
CA VAL A 24 12.34 -23.85 -14.70
C VAL A 24 13.59 -24.73 -14.86
N THR A 25 13.49 -25.83 -15.60
CA THR A 25 14.62 -26.74 -15.83
C THR A 25 15.64 -26.21 -16.83
N SER A 26 15.26 -25.28 -17.72
CA SER A 26 16.14 -24.76 -18.78
C SER A 26 16.71 -23.36 -18.51
N HIS A 27 16.23 -22.65 -17.48
CA HIS A 27 16.64 -21.28 -17.17
C HIS A 27 17.31 -21.17 -15.81
N SER A 28 18.50 -20.56 -15.77
CA SER A 28 19.17 -20.20 -14.53
C SER A 28 18.42 -19.08 -13.79
N LEU A 29 18.51 -19.06 -12.46
CA LEU A 29 18.02 -17.98 -11.60
C LEU A 29 18.45 -16.57 -12.08
N LEU A 30 19.69 -16.44 -12.57
CA LEU A 30 20.21 -15.17 -13.09
C LEU A 30 19.42 -14.66 -14.31
N ARG A 31 19.07 -15.55 -15.25
CA ARG A 31 18.25 -15.18 -16.42
C ARG A 31 16.83 -14.78 -16.03
N TRP A 32 16.27 -15.44 -15.02
CA TRP A 32 14.97 -15.07 -14.48
C TRP A 32 15.02 -13.67 -13.84
N ALA A 33 16.01 -13.40 -12.99
CA ALA A 33 16.18 -12.11 -12.34
C ALA A 33 16.41 -10.97 -13.35
N GLN A 34 17.22 -11.21 -14.39
CA GLN A 34 17.42 -10.26 -15.48
C GLN A 34 16.10 -9.97 -16.23
N GLY A 35 15.26 -10.99 -16.42
CA GLY A 35 13.93 -10.85 -17.02
C GLY A 35 13.03 -9.92 -16.21
N ILE A 36 12.94 -10.14 -14.90
CA ILE A 36 12.15 -9.30 -13.99
C ILE A 36 12.63 -7.83 -13.98
N ILE A 37 13.94 -7.60 -13.96
CA ILE A 37 14.50 -6.24 -14.00
C ILE A 37 14.17 -5.55 -15.33
N ASN A 38 14.24 -6.27 -16.44
CA ASN A 38 13.89 -5.73 -17.75
C ASN A 38 12.38 -5.46 -17.88
N ASP A 39 11.54 -6.30 -17.30
CA ASP A 39 10.09 -6.08 -17.24
C ASP A 39 9.76 -4.84 -16.41
N LEU A 40 10.41 -4.66 -15.26
CA LEU A 40 10.31 -3.45 -14.44
C LEU A 40 10.74 -2.18 -15.19
N ALA A 41 11.85 -2.24 -15.92
CA ALA A 41 12.33 -1.14 -16.74
C ALA A 41 11.33 -0.79 -17.87
N ARG A 42 10.73 -1.80 -18.50
CA ARG A 42 9.66 -1.62 -19.49
C ARG A 42 8.42 -0.99 -18.87
N CYS A 43 7.97 -1.46 -17.71
CA CYS A 43 6.85 -0.87 -16.97
C CYS A 43 7.08 0.63 -16.68
N ARG A 44 8.29 1.00 -16.26
CA ARG A 44 8.67 2.40 -16.05
C ARG A 44 8.63 3.22 -17.34
N ALA A 45 9.13 2.69 -18.45
CA ALA A 45 9.10 3.35 -19.75
C ALA A 45 7.66 3.57 -20.24
N HIS A 46 6.78 2.58 -20.10
CA HIS A 46 5.35 2.70 -20.40
C HIS A 46 4.67 3.73 -19.50
N TYR A 47 4.98 3.75 -18.19
CA TYR A 47 4.46 4.77 -17.26
C TYR A 47 4.85 6.20 -17.66
N VAL A 48 6.11 6.41 -18.06
CA VAL A 48 6.62 7.73 -18.50
C VAL A 48 6.00 8.13 -19.85
N SER A 49 5.85 7.18 -20.78
CA SER A 49 5.13 7.41 -22.05
C SER A 49 3.66 7.81 -21.81
N ARG A 50 3.02 7.24 -20.77
CA ARG A 50 1.65 7.58 -20.36
C ARG A 50 1.47 9.01 -19.86
N MET A 51 2.51 9.64 -19.31
CA MET A 51 2.47 11.07 -18.96
C MET A 51 2.43 11.96 -20.22
N SER A 52 2.82 11.41 -21.37
CA SER A 52 2.93 12.12 -22.64
C SER A 52 1.74 11.85 -23.56
N ASN A 53 1.14 10.65 -23.50
CA ASN A 53 -0.05 10.25 -24.26
C ASN A 53 -0.96 9.31 -23.44
N PRO A 54 -2.16 9.76 -22.99
CA PRO A 54 -3.09 8.97 -22.20
C PRO A 54 -3.73 7.77 -22.93
N ASP A 55 -3.72 7.78 -24.27
CA ASP A 55 -4.39 6.79 -25.11
C ASP A 55 -3.47 5.65 -25.60
N ALA A 56 -2.21 5.63 -25.17
CA ALA A 56 -1.27 4.57 -25.54
C ALA A 56 -1.63 3.24 -24.84
N ASP A 57 -1.58 2.14 -25.62
CA ASP A 57 -2.08 0.81 -25.25
C ASP A 57 -1.66 0.30 -23.86
N LYS A 58 -2.64 -0.33 -23.21
CA LYS A 58 -2.66 -0.72 -21.80
C LYS A 58 -2.09 -2.12 -21.59
N GLU A 59 -0.78 -2.28 -21.67
CA GLU A 59 -0.15 -3.56 -21.36
C GLU A 59 0.99 -3.39 -20.35
N VAL A 60 0.76 -3.84 -19.11
CA VAL A 60 1.81 -4.04 -18.11
C VAL A 60 2.00 -5.54 -17.97
N ALA A 61 3.07 -6.05 -18.58
CA ALA A 61 3.38 -7.47 -18.64
C ALA A 61 4.22 -7.90 -17.42
N TRP A 62 3.77 -8.96 -16.75
CA TRP A 62 4.59 -9.73 -15.79
C TRP A 62 4.36 -11.21 -16.08
N GLY A 63 5.42 -11.95 -16.41
CA GLY A 63 5.27 -13.37 -16.74
C GLY A 63 6.58 -14.09 -17.04
N VAL A 64 6.62 -15.36 -16.64
CA VAL A 64 7.71 -16.27 -16.97
C VAL A 64 7.60 -16.64 -18.45
N LYS A 65 8.65 -16.35 -19.24
CA LYS A 65 8.78 -16.66 -20.68
C LYS A 65 8.01 -15.75 -21.67
N GLY A 66 7.80 -14.47 -21.36
CA GLY A 66 7.19 -13.54 -22.34
C GLY A 66 5.76 -13.91 -22.77
N SER A 67 5.11 -14.86 -22.08
CA SER A 67 3.67 -15.01 -22.14
C SER A 67 3.07 -13.86 -21.35
N CYS A 68 2.58 -12.86 -22.09
CA CYS A 68 1.78 -11.78 -21.52
C CYS A 68 0.51 -12.40 -20.92
N GLN A 69 0.48 -12.56 -19.60
CA GLN A 69 -0.77 -12.69 -18.86
C GLN A 69 -0.95 -11.38 -18.13
N VAL A 70 -1.99 -10.64 -18.53
CA VAL A 70 -2.44 -9.41 -17.86
C VAL A 70 -2.92 -9.83 -16.46
N LEU A 71 -2.03 -9.75 -15.46
CA LEU A 71 -2.32 -10.16 -14.08
C LEU A 71 -3.04 -9.07 -13.27
N ALA A 72 -3.13 -7.86 -13.82
CA ALA A 72 -3.96 -6.80 -13.28
C ALA A 72 -4.36 -5.84 -14.39
N GLN A 73 -5.62 -5.92 -14.82
CA GLN A 73 -6.30 -4.78 -15.40
C GLN A 73 -6.77 -3.94 -14.21
N ILE A 74 -5.94 -3.00 -13.76
CA ILE A 74 -6.45 -1.98 -12.85
C ILE A 74 -7.34 -1.09 -13.73
N ASP A 75 -8.67 -1.23 -13.59
CA ASP A 75 -9.65 -0.33 -14.20
C ASP A 75 -9.54 1.06 -13.51
N ASP A 76 -8.42 1.73 -13.73
CA ASP A 76 -7.99 3.00 -13.14
C ASP A 76 -8.61 4.22 -13.85
N HIS A 77 -9.80 4.10 -14.44
CA HIS A 77 -10.37 5.25 -15.17
C HIS A 77 -10.66 6.44 -14.25
N ASN A 78 -10.68 6.21 -12.92
CA ASN A 78 -10.91 7.23 -11.90
C ASN A 78 -9.78 7.35 -10.85
N PHE A 79 -8.66 6.64 -10.99
CA PHE A 79 -7.54 6.75 -10.05
C PHE A 79 -6.44 7.65 -10.64
N PHE A 80 -6.47 8.93 -10.25
CA PHE A 80 -5.47 9.91 -10.68
C PHE A 80 -4.50 10.21 -9.54
N LYS A 81 -3.26 10.54 -9.89
CA LYS A 81 -2.29 11.09 -8.94
C LYS A 81 -2.91 12.33 -8.26
N LEU A 82 -2.73 12.43 -6.94
CA LEU A 82 -3.24 13.54 -6.16
C LEU A 82 -2.75 14.89 -6.73
N ASP A 83 -3.68 15.77 -7.09
CA ASP A 83 -3.41 17.15 -7.48
C ASP A 83 -3.11 17.98 -6.24
N VAL A 84 -1.83 17.98 -5.85
CA VAL A 84 -1.35 18.67 -4.63
C VAL A 84 -1.67 20.18 -4.65
N PRO A 85 -1.42 20.95 -5.74
CA PRO A 85 -1.81 22.35 -5.80
C PRO A 85 -3.29 22.61 -5.50
N ARG A 86 -4.19 21.79 -6.06
CA ARG A 86 -5.63 21.88 -5.80
C ARG A 86 -5.95 21.61 -4.34
N VAL A 87 -5.40 20.55 -3.75
CA VAL A 87 -5.62 20.22 -2.33
C VAL A 87 -5.15 21.35 -1.42
N VAL A 88 -3.98 21.94 -1.69
CA VAL A 88 -3.44 23.06 -0.90
C VAL A 88 -4.36 24.28 -0.99
N ARG A 89 -4.86 24.61 -2.19
CA ARG A 89 -5.81 25.72 -2.40
C ARG A 89 -7.13 25.49 -1.67
N ASP A 90 -7.66 24.28 -1.74
CA ASP A 90 -8.95 23.96 -1.11
C ASP A 90 -8.79 23.86 0.42
N TYR A 91 -7.64 23.38 0.89
CA TYR A 91 -7.24 23.41 2.31
C TYR A 91 -7.18 24.84 2.85
N SER A 92 -6.57 25.78 2.13
CA SER A 92 -6.39 27.16 2.62
C SER A 92 -7.72 27.91 2.76
N LYS A 93 -8.72 27.61 1.91
CA LYS A 93 -10.04 28.25 1.92
C LYS A 93 -11.01 27.64 2.94
N SER A 94 -10.84 26.37 3.26
CA SER A 94 -11.74 25.63 4.15
C SER A 94 -11.62 26.08 5.61
N GLN A 95 -12.78 26.24 6.28
CA GLN A 95 -12.86 26.67 7.69
C GLN A 95 -12.96 25.50 8.68
N ARG A 96 -13.35 24.32 8.20
CA ARG A 96 -13.44 23.08 8.98
C ARG A 96 -12.95 21.95 8.10
N ARG A 97 -11.91 21.24 8.55
CA ARG A 97 -11.21 20.24 7.75
C ARG A 97 -11.08 18.98 8.57
N ILE A 98 -11.43 17.85 7.97
CA ILE A 98 -11.33 16.54 8.61
C ILE A 98 -10.37 15.65 7.82
N PHE A 99 -9.46 15.00 8.53
CA PHE A 99 -8.47 14.09 7.99
C PHE A 99 -8.68 12.72 8.60
N PHE A 100 -8.93 11.73 7.75
CA PHE A 100 -8.89 10.32 8.11
C PHE A 100 -7.63 9.72 7.50
N LEU A 101 -6.70 9.30 8.34
CA LEU A 101 -5.40 8.80 7.90
C LEU A 101 -5.23 7.37 8.38
N ASP A 102 -5.03 6.45 7.46
CA ASP A 102 -4.65 5.08 7.80
C ASP A 102 -3.21 5.04 8.35
N ASN A 103 -2.88 4.04 9.16
CA ASN A 103 -1.54 3.90 9.73
C ASN A 103 -0.62 3.05 8.84
N GLU A 104 -0.92 1.76 8.67
CA GLU A 104 -0.01 0.81 8.03
C GLU A 104 -0.03 0.90 6.51
N GLY A 105 1.12 1.17 5.92
CA GLY A 105 1.27 1.36 4.49
C GLY A 105 0.90 2.77 4.03
N THR A 106 0.50 3.64 4.97
CA THR A 106 0.13 5.03 4.71
C THR A 106 1.02 5.99 5.51
N LEU A 107 0.99 5.96 6.84
CA LEU A 107 1.82 6.81 7.71
C LEU A 107 3.08 6.11 8.22
N ALA A 108 3.01 4.79 8.35
CA ALA A 108 4.12 3.91 8.72
C ALA A 108 4.28 2.81 7.67
N PRO A 109 5.49 2.26 7.45
CA PRO A 109 5.70 1.20 6.47
C PRO A 109 4.96 -0.09 6.87
N ASP A 110 4.19 -0.68 5.94
CA ASP A 110 3.57 -2.00 6.14
C ASP A 110 4.54 -3.13 5.77
N LEU A 111 5.42 -3.47 6.69
CA LEU A 111 6.43 -4.52 6.47
C LEU A 111 5.83 -5.92 6.39
N ARG A 112 4.57 -6.12 6.82
CA ARG A 112 3.86 -7.40 6.64
C ARG A 112 3.72 -7.77 5.17
N ARG A 113 3.57 -6.78 4.28
CA ARG A 113 3.40 -7.07 2.84
C ARG A 113 4.71 -7.43 2.15
N MET A 114 5.82 -6.88 2.61
CA MET A 114 7.13 -7.09 1.98
C MET A 114 7.67 -8.50 2.19
N PHE A 115 7.38 -9.12 3.34
CA PHE A 115 7.93 -10.44 3.70
C PHE A 115 6.93 -11.59 3.60
N ARG A 116 5.68 -11.34 3.19
CA ARG A 116 4.68 -12.40 2.93
C ARG A 116 5.09 -13.40 1.84
N HIS A 117 6.07 -13.06 1.01
CA HIS A 117 6.61 -13.92 -0.05
C HIS A 117 8.09 -14.30 0.13
N SER A 118 8.71 -13.98 1.27
CA SER A 118 10.07 -14.46 1.55
C SER A 118 9.99 -15.91 2.04
N GLU A 119 10.04 -16.85 1.11
CA GLU A 119 10.20 -18.27 1.44
C GLU A 119 11.49 -18.49 2.24
N GLY A 120 11.34 -19.08 3.43
CA GLY A 120 12.34 -19.98 4.00
C GLY A 120 13.54 -19.42 4.77
N GLY A 121 13.63 -18.12 5.11
CA GLY A 121 14.88 -17.61 5.72
C GLY A 121 14.79 -16.48 6.75
N VAL A 122 13.60 -15.96 7.09
CA VAL A 122 13.49 -14.91 8.12
C VAL A 122 13.15 -15.56 9.45
N ASP A 123 14.05 -15.40 10.43
CA ASP A 123 13.93 -15.93 11.78
C ASP A 123 12.53 -15.62 12.38
N ARG A 124 11.91 -16.64 12.99
CA ARG A 124 10.57 -16.55 13.61
C ARG A 124 10.42 -15.35 14.56
N GLU A 125 11.53 -14.94 15.18
CA GLU A 125 11.61 -13.81 16.11
C GLU A 125 11.47 -12.46 15.37
N SER A 126 12.13 -12.31 14.22
CA SER A 126 11.97 -11.13 13.35
C SER A 126 10.56 -11.05 12.76
N ASN A 127 9.94 -12.19 12.44
CA ASN A 127 8.55 -12.23 11.96
C ASN A 127 7.54 -11.84 13.06
N THR A 128 7.84 -12.18 14.32
CA THR A 128 7.03 -11.81 15.50
C THR A 128 7.13 -10.32 15.80
N LEU A 129 8.35 -9.74 15.80
CA LEU A 129 8.58 -8.31 15.98
C LEU A 129 7.88 -7.47 14.90
N MET A 130 7.82 -7.97 13.66
CA MET A 130 7.11 -7.31 12.55
C MET A 130 5.58 -7.45 12.60
N SER A 131 5.07 -8.46 13.31
CA SER A 131 3.63 -8.63 13.50
C SER A 131 3.04 -7.47 14.28
N HIS A 132 3.76 -6.88 15.24
CA HIS A 132 3.28 -5.77 16.08
C HIS A 132 3.14 -4.43 15.34
N GLY A 133 3.72 -4.31 14.13
CA GLY A 133 3.72 -3.07 13.36
C GLY A 133 4.84 -2.12 13.80
N ASN A 134 5.04 -1.04 13.04
CA ASN A 134 6.08 -0.05 13.32
C ASN A 134 5.45 1.31 13.61
N PRO A 135 6.05 2.09 14.53
CA PRO A 135 5.66 3.48 14.70
C PRO A 135 5.95 4.29 13.43
N PRO A 136 5.22 5.40 13.21
CA PRO A 136 5.57 6.38 12.19
C PRO A 136 6.95 6.99 12.47
N SER A 137 7.60 7.50 11.41
CA SER A 137 8.85 8.23 11.58
C SER A 137 8.65 9.55 12.36
N ALA A 138 9.73 10.06 12.96
CA ALA A 138 9.69 11.34 13.67
C ALA A 138 9.21 12.51 12.78
N ALA A 139 9.54 12.50 11.48
CA ALA A 139 9.08 13.51 10.53
C ALA A 139 7.55 13.46 10.30
N VAL A 140 6.97 12.26 10.32
CA VAL A 140 5.51 12.08 10.25
C VAL A 140 4.85 12.57 11.52
N LEU A 141 5.39 12.25 12.69
CA LEU A 141 4.87 12.73 13.97
C LEU A 141 4.94 14.26 14.10
N ASP A 142 6.02 14.88 13.64
CA ASP A 142 6.15 16.35 13.58
C ASP A 142 5.11 16.97 12.63
N SER A 143 4.92 16.36 11.46
CA SER A 143 3.89 16.80 10.49
C SER A 143 2.48 16.69 11.07
N LEU A 144 2.17 15.59 11.75
CA LEU A 144 0.89 15.39 12.44
C LEU A 144 0.70 16.41 13.58
N THR A 145 1.76 16.69 14.33
CA THR A 145 1.74 17.70 15.40
C THR A 145 1.40 19.08 14.84
N LYS A 146 2.06 19.48 13.75
CA LYS A 146 1.75 20.75 13.05
C LYS A 146 0.32 20.75 12.52
N LEU A 147 -0.14 19.65 11.93
CA LEU A 147 -1.49 19.55 11.38
C LEU A 147 -2.56 19.64 12.48
N CYS A 148 -2.35 19.00 13.64
CA CYS A 148 -3.25 19.02 14.79
C CYS A 148 -3.19 20.34 15.59
N SER A 149 -2.18 21.18 15.35
CA SER A 149 -2.06 22.49 15.99
C SER A 149 -3.05 23.52 15.44
N ASP A 150 -3.52 23.38 14.20
CA ASP A 150 -4.57 24.25 13.64
C ASP A 150 -5.95 23.80 14.19
N PRO A 151 -6.66 24.64 14.96
CA PRO A 151 -7.94 24.28 15.58
C PRO A 151 -9.06 24.01 14.58
N ARG A 152 -8.89 24.38 13.29
CA ARG A 152 -9.84 24.06 12.22
C ARG A 152 -9.68 22.64 11.68
N ASN A 153 -8.62 21.94 12.09
CA ASN A 153 -8.33 20.58 11.68
C ASN A 153 -8.78 19.57 12.74
N THR A 154 -9.57 18.60 12.28
CA THR A 154 -9.86 17.37 13.02
C THR A 154 -9.08 16.26 12.35
N VAL A 155 -8.05 15.72 13.01
CA VAL A 155 -7.24 14.63 12.48
C VAL A 155 -7.56 13.36 13.25
N VAL A 156 -7.86 12.27 12.53
CA VAL A 156 -8.16 10.96 13.10
C VAL A 156 -7.30 9.91 12.42
N ILE A 157 -6.54 9.16 13.22
CA ILE A 157 -5.80 7.99 12.77
C ILE A 157 -6.72 6.78 12.80
N LEU A 158 -6.83 6.09 11.68
CA LEU A 158 -7.51 4.81 11.54
C LEU A 158 -6.46 3.71 11.52
N SER A 159 -6.64 2.67 12.32
CA SER A 159 -5.73 1.54 12.32
C SER A 159 -6.44 0.24 12.69
N GLY A 160 -5.94 -0.87 12.15
CA GLY A 160 -6.32 -2.22 12.58
C GLY A 160 -5.67 -2.65 13.90
N ARG A 161 -4.80 -1.82 14.50
CA ARG A 161 -4.07 -2.17 15.72
C ARG A 161 -4.86 -1.89 16.97
N GLU A 162 -4.46 -2.57 18.04
CA GLU A 162 -4.96 -2.36 19.39
C GLU A 162 -4.66 -0.94 19.90
N LYS A 163 -5.47 -0.51 20.86
CA LYS A 163 -5.41 0.83 21.45
C LYS A 163 -4.05 1.14 22.10
N SER A 164 -3.41 0.16 22.75
CA SER A 164 -2.10 0.31 23.40
C SER A 164 -1.03 0.77 22.42
N SER A 165 -0.91 0.10 21.27
CA SER A 165 0.06 0.48 20.23
C SER A 165 -0.19 1.88 19.69
N LEU A 166 -1.46 2.23 19.42
CA LEU A 166 -1.79 3.58 18.95
C LEU A 166 -1.46 4.65 20.00
N GLN A 167 -1.73 4.36 21.27
CA GLN A 167 -1.44 5.27 22.37
C GLN A 167 0.07 5.45 22.56
N GLU A 168 0.85 4.39 22.39
CA GLU A 168 2.32 4.46 22.44
C GLU A 168 2.87 5.31 21.30
N TRP A 169 2.41 5.09 20.07
CA TRP A 169 2.98 5.74 18.89
C TRP A 169 2.51 7.19 18.70
N PHE A 170 1.24 7.48 18.97
CA PHE A 170 0.63 8.78 18.70
C PHE A 170 0.27 9.56 19.96
N GLY A 171 0.43 8.99 21.15
CA GLY A 171 0.01 9.62 22.40
C GLY A 171 0.71 10.94 22.72
N SER A 172 1.88 11.19 22.13
CA SER A 172 2.61 12.46 22.23
C SER A 172 1.97 13.58 21.40
N VAL A 173 1.20 13.25 20.36
CA VAL A 173 0.56 14.23 19.48
C VAL A 173 -0.73 14.72 20.13
N ARG A 174 -0.74 15.98 20.55
CA ARG A 174 -1.94 16.60 21.14
C ARG A 174 -3.03 16.82 20.08
N ASN A 175 -4.28 16.74 20.51
CA ASN A 175 -5.48 16.96 19.68
C ASN A 175 -5.62 15.99 18.49
N ILE A 176 -5.03 14.81 18.58
CA ILE A 176 -5.24 13.74 17.60
C ILE A 176 -6.38 12.82 18.03
N GLY A 177 -7.18 12.38 17.07
CA GLY A 177 -8.16 11.33 17.24
C GLY A 177 -7.55 9.98 16.88
N LEU A 178 -7.94 8.93 17.60
CA LEU A 178 -7.44 7.58 17.40
C LEU A 178 -8.63 6.62 17.25
N ALA A 179 -8.64 5.83 16.18
CA ALA A 179 -9.55 4.73 15.97
C ALA A 179 -8.74 3.43 15.81
N ALA A 180 -8.84 2.57 16.80
CA ALA A 180 -8.15 1.29 16.91
C ALA A 180 -9.08 0.13 16.51
N GLU A 181 -8.50 -1.04 16.23
CA GLU A 181 -9.20 -2.29 15.92
C GLU A 181 -10.26 -2.12 14.83
N HIS A 182 -9.84 -1.53 13.70
CA HIS A 182 -10.73 -1.27 12.56
C HIS A 182 -11.92 -0.36 12.90
N GLY A 183 -11.75 0.50 13.90
CA GLY A 183 -12.78 1.45 14.36
C GLY A 183 -13.67 0.93 15.48
N TYR A 184 -13.42 -0.27 16.01
CA TYR A 184 -14.14 -0.78 17.17
C TYR A 184 -13.96 0.11 18.41
N TYR A 185 -12.73 0.59 18.64
CA TYR A 185 -12.44 1.60 19.65
C TYR A 185 -12.09 2.92 19.00
N TRP A 186 -12.67 4.02 19.46
CA TRP A 186 -12.27 5.34 18.99
C TRP A 186 -12.32 6.40 20.09
N LYS A 187 -11.47 7.41 19.92
CA LYS A 187 -11.42 8.63 20.72
C LYS A 187 -11.25 9.80 19.76
N LEU A 188 -12.19 10.75 19.79
CA LEU A 188 -12.09 11.97 19.00
C LEU A 188 -11.14 12.99 19.65
N PRO A 189 -10.59 13.93 18.85
CA PRO A 189 -9.88 15.09 19.39
C PRO A 189 -10.71 15.85 20.42
N PRO A 190 -10.12 16.39 21.50
CA PRO A 190 -10.85 17.15 22.52
C PRO A 190 -11.65 18.33 21.96
N ASN A 191 -11.15 18.95 20.88
CA ASN A 191 -11.73 20.15 20.29
C ASN A 191 -12.94 19.88 19.37
N SER A 192 -13.26 18.63 19.03
CA SER A 192 -14.37 18.32 18.12
C SER A 192 -15.74 18.26 18.79
N MET A 193 -15.83 18.37 20.12
CA MET A 193 -17.08 18.24 20.89
C MET A 193 -17.60 19.55 21.49
N LYS A 194 -17.23 20.72 20.94
CA LYS A 194 -18.01 21.93 21.22
C LYS A 194 -19.32 21.88 20.44
N ARG A 195 -20.34 21.28 21.05
CA ARG A 195 -21.74 21.42 20.62
C ARG A 195 -22.09 22.90 20.71
N HIS A 196 -22.38 23.53 19.58
CA HIS A 196 -23.13 24.78 19.53
C HIS A 196 -24.60 24.48 19.80
#